data_AF-A0A5B8T3V2-F1
#
_entry.id   AF-A0A5B8T3V2-F1
#
_cell.length_a   1.000
_cell.length_b   1.000
_cell.length_c   1.000
_cell.angle_alpha   90.00
_cell.angle_beta   90.00
_cell.angle_gamma   90.00
#
_symmetry.space_group_name_H-M   'P 1'
#
loop_
_entity.id
_entity.type
_entity.pdbx_description
1 polymer ?
#
loop_
_entity_poly.entity_id
_entity_poly.type
_entity_poly.pdbx_seq_one_letter_code
_entity_poly.pdbx_strand_id
1 'polypeptide(L)'
;MNINDLMSRFLRPEKTYAEKESTMFYVYVFHLAMNELIRRKLTNRRAINYVLAFTTHGNKTRAYQETHPMASKRTANVNANKYSKRFDVYVAQSISMHLVYKGRLTLAMAIKYINVHGIERYVNKLILEVWKGE
;
A
#
# COMPACT_ATOMS: atom_id res chain seq x y z
N MET A 1 -8.34 17.92 -0.21
CA MET A 1 -7.44 17.63 0.93
C MET A 1 -6.23 16.87 0.38
N ASN A 2 -5.01 17.37 0.56
CA ASN A 2 -3.83 16.65 0.10
C ASN A 2 -3.73 15.38 0.94
N ILE A 3 -3.44 14.29 0.29
CA ILE A 3 -3.57 12.99 0.89
C ILE A 3 -2.32 12.63 1.71
N ASN A 4 -1.23 13.37 1.51
CA ASN A 4 -0.14 13.46 2.47
C ASN A 4 -0.62 14.12 3.79
N ASP A 5 -1.54 15.09 3.71
CA ASP A 5 -2.20 15.67 4.89
C ASP A 5 -3.25 14.72 5.49
N LEU A 6 -3.75 13.76 4.71
CA LEU A 6 -4.63 12.69 5.19
C LEU A 6 -3.81 11.62 5.91
N MET A 7 -2.68 11.21 5.32
CA MET A 7 -1.71 10.27 5.90
C MET A 7 -1.10 10.80 7.19
N SER A 8 -0.88 12.11 7.31
CA SER A 8 -0.35 12.73 8.54
C SER A 8 -1.38 12.82 9.67
N ARG A 9 -2.67 12.67 9.38
CA ARG A 9 -3.75 12.62 10.39
C ARG A 9 -3.85 11.26 11.09
N PHE A 10 -3.37 10.20 10.45
CA PHE A 10 -3.26 8.91 11.11
C PHE A 10 -2.02 8.92 12.02
N LEU A 11 -2.20 8.57 13.30
CA LEU A 11 -1.08 8.31 14.21
C LEU A 11 -0.13 7.34 13.53
N ARG A 12 1.20 7.54 13.65
CA ARG A 12 2.16 6.64 13.02
C ARG A 12 1.87 5.20 13.46
N PRO A 13 1.93 4.22 12.54
CA PRO A 13 1.57 2.87 12.91
C PRO A 13 2.57 2.36 13.94
N GLU A 14 2.09 1.69 14.99
CA GLU A 14 2.94 1.02 15.96
C GLU A 14 3.80 -0.07 15.32
N LYS A 15 3.37 -0.58 14.15
CA LYS A 15 4.07 -1.59 13.37
C LYS A 15 4.16 -1.22 11.90
N THR A 16 5.36 -1.27 11.35
CA THR A 16 5.65 -1.18 9.92
C THR A 16 5.06 -2.36 9.14
N TYR A 17 5.01 -2.23 7.83
CA TYR A 17 4.68 -3.34 6.93
C TYR A 17 5.54 -4.58 7.22
N ALA A 18 6.86 -4.40 7.33
CA ALA A 18 7.81 -5.49 7.59
C ALA A 18 7.48 -6.26 8.88
N GLU A 19 7.00 -5.57 9.92
CA GLU A 19 6.58 -6.22 11.17
C GLU A 19 5.23 -6.93 11.02
N LYS A 20 4.33 -6.43 10.16
CA LYS A 20 3.02 -7.02 9.87
C LYS A 20 3.08 -8.19 8.88
N GLU A 21 4.14 -8.34 8.09
CA GLU A 21 4.34 -9.51 7.21
C GLU A 21 4.32 -10.84 7.97
N SER A 22 4.64 -10.83 9.26
CA SER A 22 4.49 -12.01 10.14
C SER A 22 3.03 -12.43 10.37
N THR A 23 2.07 -11.57 10.06
CA THR A 23 0.65 -11.80 10.34
C THR A 23 -0.05 -12.36 9.11
N MET A 24 -0.37 -13.65 9.10
CA MET A 24 -1.03 -14.33 7.96
C MET A 24 -2.29 -13.59 7.45
N PHE A 25 -3.10 -13.02 8.37
CA PHE A 25 -4.28 -12.23 8.02
C PHE A 25 -3.96 -10.98 7.20
N TYR A 26 -2.90 -10.27 7.57
CA TYR A 26 -2.47 -9.06 6.87
C TYR A 26 -1.99 -9.42 5.46
N VAL A 27 -1.04 -10.35 5.36
CA VAL A 27 -0.47 -10.80 4.09
C VAL A 27 -1.55 -11.28 3.14
N TYR A 28 -2.49 -12.10 3.62
CA TYR A 28 -3.58 -12.62 2.79
C TYR A 28 -4.50 -11.51 2.24
N VAL A 29 -5.00 -10.63 3.11
CA VAL A 29 -5.88 -9.52 2.70
C VAL A 29 -5.14 -8.56 1.78
N PHE A 30 -3.87 -8.26 2.09
CA PHE A 30 -3.01 -7.40 1.29
C PHE A 30 -2.85 -7.94 -0.13
N HIS A 31 -2.48 -9.22 -0.28
CA HIS A 31 -2.29 -9.82 -1.59
C HIS A 31 -3.58 -9.82 -2.42
N LEU A 32 -4.71 -10.16 -1.81
CA LEU A 32 -6.00 -10.15 -2.51
C LEU A 32 -6.38 -8.73 -2.97
N ALA A 33 -6.25 -7.74 -2.10
CA ALA A 33 -6.58 -6.35 -2.42
C ALA A 33 -5.65 -5.81 -3.53
N MET A 34 -4.34 -6.03 -3.42
CA MET A 34 -3.38 -5.55 -4.40
C MET A 34 -3.52 -6.22 -5.77
N ASN A 35 -3.78 -7.52 -5.81
CA ASN A 35 -4.02 -8.23 -7.07
C ASN A 35 -5.29 -7.72 -7.76
N GLU A 36 -6.34 -7.44 -7.00
CA GLU A 36 -7.57 -6.87 -7.54
C GLU A 36 -7.36 -5.44 -8.07
N LEU A 37 -6.55 -4.62 -7.39
CA LEU A 37 -6.18 -3.29 -7.87
C LEU A 37 -5.31 -3.32 -9.14
N ILE A 38 -4.41 -4.32 -9.26
CA ILE A 38 -3.66 -4.57 -10.50
C ILE A 38 -4.61 -4.97 -11.63
N ARG A 39 -5.55 -5.89 -11.37
CA ARG A 39 -6.55 -6.32 -12.37
C ARG A 39 -7.36 -5.15 -12.91
N ARG A 40 -7.70 -4.19 -12.04
CA ARG A 40 -8.40 -2.94 -12.40
C ARG A 40 -7.51 -1.86 -13.02
N LYS A 41 -6.21 -2.12 -13.19
CA LYS A 41 -5.22 -1.16 -13.71
C LYS A 41 -5.12 0.12 -12.87
N LEU A 42 -5.44 0.06 -11.58
CA LEU A 42 -5.29 1.18 -10.64
C LEU A 42 -3.88 1.24 -10.03
N THR A 43 -3.17 0.11 -10.03
CA THR A 43 -1.75 0.03 -9.67
C THR A 43 -1.05 -1.07 -10.46
N ASN A 44 0.24 -1.29 -10.21
CA ASN A 44 1.03 -2.37 -10.80
C ASN A 44 2.02 -2.95 -9.78
N ARG A 45 2.57 -4.13 -10.09
CA ARG A 45 3.53 -4.83 -9.22
C ARG A 45 4.76 -3.98 -8.86
N ARG A 46 5.25 -3.16 -9.80
CA ARG A 46 6.41 -2.30 -9.56
C ARG A 46 6.11 -1.19 -8.56
N ALA A 47 4.95 -0.56 -8.67
CA ALA A 47 4.45 0.44 -7.73
C ALA A 47 4.25 -0.17 -6.33
N ILE A 48 3.65 -1.36 -6.25
CA ILE A 48 3.49 -2.10 -4.99
C ILE A 48 4.86 -2.39 -4.36
N ASN A 49 5.79 -3.01 -5.10
CA ASN A 49 7.12 -3.33 -4.60
C ASN A 49 7.89 -2.08 -4.17
N TYR A 50 7.69 -0.95 -4.84
CA TYR A 50 8.31 0.32 -4.46
C TYR A 50 7.77 0.79 -3.11
N VAL A 51 6.45 0.72 -2.90
CA VAL A 51 5.84 1.06 -1.62
C VAL A 51 6.34 0.13 -0.53
N LEU A 52 6.41 -1.17 -0.78
CA LEU A 52 6.93 -2.15 0.19
C LEU A 52 8.37 -1.82 0.60
N ALA A 53 9.27 -1.68 -0.37
CA ALA A 53 10.66 -1.30 -0.11
C ALA A 53 10.76 0.06 0.60
N PHE A 54 9.91 1.03 0.24
CA PHE A 54 9.90 2.33 0.91
C PHE A 54 9.46 2.23 2.36
N THR A 55 8.42 1.43 2.65
CA THR A 55 7.95 1.21 4.03
C THR A 55 8.95 0.42 4.89
N THR A 56 9.74 -0.47 4.28
CA THR A 56 10.77 -1.23 4.99
C THR A 56 11.99 -0.38 5.31
N HIS A 57 12.47 0.43 4.35
CA HIS A 57 13.73 1.17 4.51
C HIS A 57 13.56 2.61 4.97
N GLY A 58 12.35 3.17 4.90
CA GLY A 58 12.10 4.60 5.14
C GLY A 58 12.75 5.54 4.11
N ASN A 59 13.27 5.02 2.99
CA ASN A 59 14.06 5.78 2.02
C ASN A 59 13.54 5.59 0.58
N LYS A 60 13.04 6.68 -0.01
CA LYS A 60 12.48 6.69 -1.38
C LYS A 60 13.51 6.38 -2.46
N THR A 61 14.73 6.90 -2.35
CA THR A 61 15.80 6.64 -3.30
C THR A 61 16.15 5.16 -3.31
N ARG A 62 16.34 4.58 -2.12
CA ARG A 62 16.66 3.15 -1.98
C ARG A 62 15.55 2.27 -2.57
N ALA A 63 14.28 2.55 -2.23
CA ALA A 63 13.13 1.84 -2.79
C ALA A 63 13.03 1.96 -4.32
N TYR A 64 13.38 3.14 -4.86
CA TYR A 64 13.42 3.34 -6.31
C TYR A 64 14.51 2.50 -6.98
N GLN A 65 15.71 2.44 -6.39
CA GLN A 65 16.81 1.61 -6.91
C GLN A 65 16.46 0.12 -6.91
N GLU A 66 15.86 -0.37 -5.82
CA GLU A 66 15.47 -1.78 -5.69
C GLU A 66 14.40 -2.20 -6.71
N THR A 67 13.53 -1.26 -7.12
CA THR A 67 12.47 -1.53 -8.11
C THR A 67 12.83 -1.16 -9.55
N HIS A 68 13.90 -0.38 -9.73
CA HIS A 68 14.44 0.03 -11.03
C HIS A 68 15.95 -0.25 -11.03
N PRO A 69 16.36 -1.53 -11.09
CA PRO A 69 17.76 -1.93 -10.89
C PRO A 69 18.74 -1.33 -11.93
N MET A 70 18.23 -0.91 -13.09
CA MET A 70 19.01 -0.22 -14.12
C MET A 70 19.26 1.27 -13.81
N ALA A 71 18.59 1.84 -12.82
CA ALA A 71 18.76 3.24 -12.46
C ALA A 71 20.02 3.44 -11.59
N SER A 72 20.94 4.28 -12.06
CA SER A 72 22.09 4.70 -11.24
C SER A 72 21.63 5.41 -9.96
N LYS A 73 22.50 5.47 -8.94
CA LYS A 73 22.21 6.21 -7.68
C LYS A 73 21.83 7.67 -7.94
N ARG A 74 22.49 8.33 -8.90
CA ARG A 74 22.18 9.70 -9.31
C ARG A 74 20.79 9.80 -9.93
N THR A 75 20.47 8.90 -10.86
CA THR A 75 19.15 8.83 -11.52
C THR A 75 18.03 8.56 -10.51
N ALA A 76 18.27 7.66 -9.56
CA ALA A 76 17.31 7.34 -8.50
C ALA A 76 17.00 8.53 -7.59
N ASN A 77 18.03 9.29 -7.17
CA ASN A 77 17.84 10.47 -6.34
C ASN A 77 16.94 11.53 -7.03
N VAL A 78 17.11 11.73 -8.34
CA VAL A 78 16.31 12.69 -9.10
C VAL A 78 14.88 12.17 -9.29
N ASN A 79 14.73 10.89 -9.62
CA ASN A 79 13.45 10.33 -10.04
C ASN A 79 12.56 9.80 -8.91
N ALA A 80 13.13 9.44 -7.76
CA ALA A 80 12.37 8.85 -6.65
C ALA A 80 11.23 9.76 -6.18
N ASN A 81 11.46 11.08 -6.09
CA ASN A 81 10.43 12.03 -5.70
C ASN A 81 9.29 12.11 -6.74
N LYS A 82 9.63 12.16 -8.04
CA LYS A 82 8.63 12.14 -9.12
C LYS A 82 7.84 10.84 -9.12
N TYR A 83 8.53 9.70 -8.93
CA TYR A 83 7.91 8.39 -8.88
C TYR A 83 6.95 8.25 -7.69
N SER A 84 7.33 8.74 -6.52
CA SER A 84 6.49 8.71 -5.31
C SER A 84 5.17 9.48 -5.43
N LYS A 85 5.06 10.39 -6.40
CA LYS A 85 3.85 11.19 -6.65
C LYS A 85 2.95 10.61 -7.75
N ARG A 86 3.34 9.52 -8.40
CA ARG A 86 2.50 8.91 -9.45
C ARG A 86 1.23 8.33 -8.85
N PHE A 87 0.14 8.37 -9.60
CA PHE A 87 -1.16 7.87 -9.17
C PHE A 87 -1.16 6.39 -8.78
N ASP A 88 -0.48 5.52 -9.54
CA ASP A 88 -0.39 4.08 -9.26
C ASP A 88 0.37 3.76 -7.97
N VAL A 89 1.46 4.49 -7.71
CA VAL A 89 2.22 4.43 -6.46
C VAL A 89 1.40 4.97 -5.31
N TYR A 90 0.67 6.05 -5.58
CA TYR A 90 -0.19 6.70 -4.63
C TYR A 90 -1.30 5.76 -4.12
N VAL A 91 -2.01 5.10 -5.03
CA VAL A 91 -3.04 4.09 -4.69
C VAL A 91 -2.43 2.96 -3.89
N ALA A 92 -1.30 2.40 -4.32
CA ALA A 92 -0.64 1.32 -3.58
C ALA A 92 -0.29 1.76 -2.16
N GLN A 93 0.31 2.94 -1.99
CA GLN A 93 0.69 3.48 -0.68
C GLN A 93 -0.53 3.67 0.22
N SER A 94 -1.61 4.26 -0.30
CA SER A 94 -2.87 4.44 0.43
C SER A 94 -3.41 3.16 1.02
N ILE A 95 -3.53 2.14 0.17
CA ILE A 95 -4.16 0.88 0.52
C ILE A 95 -3.24 0.09 1.46
N SER A 96 -1.93 0.08 1.20
CA SER A 96 -0.92 -0.53 2.07
C SER A 96 -1.00 0.03 3.48
N MET A 97 -0.96 1.37 3.61
CA MET A 97 -0.98 2.04 4.91
C MET A 97 -2.30 1.80 5.63
N HIS A 98 -3.44 1.93 4.94
CA HIS A 98 -4.76 1.67 5.52
C HIS A 98 -4.87 0.26 6.11
N LEU A 99 -4.37 -0.74 5.37
CA LEU A 99 -4.36 -2.12 5.85
C LEU A 99 -3.40 -2.32 7.04
N VAL A 100 -2.26 -1.64 7.08
CA VAL A 100 -1.28 -1.75 8.18
C VAL A 100 -1.90 -1.29 9.50
N TYR A 101 -2.71 -0.24 9.46
CA TYR A 101 -3.44 0.29 10.62
C TYR A 101 -4.56 -0.63 11.12
N LYS A 102 -5.01 -1.61 10.32
CA LYS A 102 -6.04 -2.54 10.76
C LYS A 102 -5.48 -3.54 11.78
N GLY A 103 -6.25 -3.74 12.85
CA GLY A 103 -6.01 -4.77 13.85
C GLY A 103 -6.24 -6.18 13.30
N ARG A 104 -5.73 -7.19 14.02
CA ARG A 104 -5.86 -8.61 13.62
C ARG A 104 -7.33 -9.03 13.44
N LEU A 105 -8.21 -8.65 14.37
CA LEU A 105 -9.64 -8.98 14.29
C LEU A 105 -10.31 -8.34 13.07
N THR A 106 -10.01 -7.07 12.80
CA THR A 106 -10.54 -6.35 11.62
C THR A 106 -10.10 -7.01 10.32
N LEU A 107 -8.84 -7.46 10.24
CA LEU A 107 -8.32 -8.19 9.09
C LEU A 107 -8.96 -9.58 8.95
N ALA A 108 -9.19 -10.31 10.04
CA ALA A 108 -9.91 -11.57 10.01
C ALA A 108 -11.37 -11.40 9.54
N MET A 109 -12.04 -10.34 9.99
CA MET A 109 -13.39 -9.98 9.51
C MET A 109 -13.39 -9.58 8.04
N ALA A 110 -12.32 -8.93 7.55
CA ALA A 110 -12.16 -8.65 6.13
C ALA A 110 -12.09 -9.94 5.31
N ILE A 111 -11.37 -10.98 5.78
CA ILE A 111 -11.35 -12.29 5.10
C ILE A 111 -12.75 -12.88 5.04
N LYS A 112 -13.48 -12.90 6.16
CA LYS A 112 -14.87 -13.38 6.19
C LYS A 112 -15.74 -12.61 5.19
N TYR A 113 -15.60 -11.28 5.16
CA TYR A 113 -16.34 -10.43 4.22
C TYR A 113 -16.00 -10.75 2.76
N ILE A 114 -14.72 -10.92 2.43
CA ILE A 114 -14.25 -11.29 1.08
C ILE A 114 -14.84 -12.64 0.66
N ASN A 115 -14.87 -13.62 1.56
CA ASN A 115 -15.41 -14.95 1.24
C ASN A 115 -16.92 -14.92 0.95
N VAL A 116 -17.67 -14.06 1.64
CA VAL A 116 -19.13 -13.97 1.48
C VAL A 116 -19.55 -13.05 0.31
N HIS A 117 -18.84 -11.94 0.12
CA HIS A 117 -19.26 -10.86 -0.78
C HIS A 117 -18.33 -10.65 -1.99
N GLY A 118 -17.20 -11.35 -2.03
CA GLY A 118 -16.20 -11.24 -3.08
C GLY A 118 -15.18 -10.12 -2.87
N ILE A 119 -14.00 -10.32 -3.46
CA ILE A 119 -12.88 -9.36 -3.38
C ILE A 119 -13.22 -8.01 -4.01
N GLU A 120 -14.05 -8.00 -5.05
CA GLU A 120 -14.39 -6.77 -5.76
C GLU A 120 -15.13 -5.76 -4.87
N ARG A 121 -16.11 -6.26 -4.10
CA ARG A 121 -16.88 -5.46 -3.14
C ARG A 121 -16.01 -5.00 -1.98
N TYR A 122 -15.13 -5.87 -1.50
CA TYR A 122 -14.18 -5.50 -0.45
C TYR A 122 -13.26 -4.36 -0.90
N VAL A 123 -12.69 -4.44 -2.11
CA VAL A 123 -11.82 -3.36 -2.64
C VAL A 123 -12.59 -2.07 -2.84
N ASN A 124 -13.85 -2.12 -3.30
CA ASN A 124 -14.70 -0.92 -3.38
C ASN A 124 -14.91 -0.29 -2.00
N LYS A 125 -15.25 -1.10 -0.99
CA LYS A 125 -15.38 -0.64 0.39
C LYS A 125 -14.07 -0.01 0.87
N LEU A 126 -12.94 -0.65 0.60
CA LEU A 126 -11.64 -0.19 1.05
C LEU A 126 -11.23 1.14 0.38
N ILE A 127 -11.50 1.30 -0.92
CA ILE A 127 -11.30 2.58 -1.63
C ILE A 127 -12.17 3.66 -1.00
N LEU A 128 -13.44 3.36 -0.71
CA LEU A 128 -14.36 4.32 -0.08
C LEU A 128 -13.93 4.72 1.32
N GLU A 129 -13.47 3.78 2.16
CA GLU A 129 -12.91 4.07 3.49
C GLU A 129 -11.75 5.07 3.37
N VAL A 130 -10.78 4.77 2.49
CA VAL A 130 -9.62 5.64 2.23
C VAL A 130 -10.02 7.02 1.70
N TRP A 131 -11.05 7.09 0.84
CA TRP A 131 -11.53 8.36 0.27
C TRP A 131 -12.32 9.22 1.26
N LYS A 132 -13.12 8.59 2.12
CA LYS A 132 -13.95 9.28 3.12
C LYS A 132 -13.16 9.70 4.36
N GLY A 133 -11.97 9.14 4.57
CA GLY A 133 -11.19 9.36 5.78
C GLY A 133 -11.79 8.66 7.01
N GLU A 134 -12.49 7.55 6.77
CA GLU A 134 -12.96 6.61 7.81
C GLU A 134 -11.87 5.58 8.13
#